data_AF-A0A5M8QS20-F1
#
_entry.id   AF-A0A5M8QS20-F1
#
_cell.length_a   1.000
_cell.length_b   1.000
_cell.length_c   1.000
_cell.angle_alpha   90.00
_cell.angle_beta   90.00
_cell.angle_gamma   90.00
#
_symmetry.space_group_name_H-M   'P 1'
#
loop_
_entity.id
_entity.type
_entity.pdbx_description
1 polymer ?
#
loop_
_entity_poly.entity_id
_entity_poly.type
_entity_poly.pdbx_seq_one_letter_code
_entity_poly.pdbx_strand_id
1 'polypeptide(L)'
;MESTIDKVKDKAHEAADTLHEAQNVGNSERIISLAAGIILTVAGLSKKETMLGKGMSFIGGLLITRGTTGFCPLNKAIGRNSLVTEALA
;
A
#
# COMPACT_ATOMS: atom_id res chain seq x y z
N MET A 1 36.77 -10.94 11.95
CA MET A 1 35.70 -11.00 12.96
C MET A 1 34.56 -10.20 12.39
N GLU A 2 33.57 -10.87 11.81
CA GLU A 2 32.41 -10.22 11.21
C GLU A 2 31.62 -9.53 12.34
N SER A 3 31.39 -8.24 12.20
CA SER A 3 30.76 -7.45 13.25
C SER A 3 29.29 -7.83 13.33
N THR A 4 28.70 -7.83 14.53
CA THR A 4 27.25 -8.02 14.72
C THR A 4 26.43 -7.03 13.88
N ILE A 5 27.01 -5.87 13.56
CA ILE A 5 26.41 -4.85 12.69
C ILE A 5 26.25 -5.36 11.26
N ASP A 6 27.21 -6.11 10.73
CA ASP A 6 27.16 -6.62 9.35
C ASP A 6 26.02 -7.63 9.19
N LYS A 7 25.87 -8.56 10.15
CA LYS A 7 24.74 -9.51 10.17
C LYS A 7 23.37 -8.85 10.29
N VAL A 8 23.27 -7.77 11.06
CA VAL A 8 22.01 -7.02 11.20
C VAL A 8 21.68 -6.31 9.89
N LYS A 9 22.69 -5.74 9.21
CA LYS A 9 22.52 -5.08 7.92
C LYS A 9 22.07 -6.06 6.84
N ASP A 10 22.67 -7.24 6.79
CA ASP A 10 22.32 -8.28 5.81
C ASP A 10 20.87 -8.75 5.98
N LYS A 11 20.44 -9.01 7.22
CA LYS A 11 19.03 -9.39 7.49
C LYS A 11 18.04 -8.27 7.22
N ALA A 12 18.44 -7.01 7.46
CA ALA A 12 17.60 -5.87 7.14
C ALA A 12 17.43 -5.70 5.62
N HIS A 13 18.50 -5.93 4.84
CA HIS A 13 18.44 -5.95 3.38
C HIS A 13 17.56 -7.10 2.86
N GLU A 14 17.73 -8.31 3.39
CA GLU A 14 16.91 -9.47 3.00
C GLU A 14 15.41 -9.24 3.29
N ALA A 15 15.09 -8.66 4.45
CA ALA A 15 13.72 -8.28 4.78
C ALA A 15 13.17 -7.17 3.86
N ALA A 16 14.00 -6.17 3.52
CA ALA A 16 13.62 -5.10 2.62
C ALA A 16 13.35 -5.62 1.20
N ASP A 17 14.18 -6.53 0.68
CA ASP A 17 14.01 -7.14 -0.63
C ASP A 17 12.74 -7.99 -0.69
N THR A 18 12.48 -8.78 0.35
CA THR A 18 11.25 -9.59 0.46
C THR A 18 10.00 -8.70 0.47
N LEU A 19 10.05 -7.56 1.16
CA LEU A 19 8.96 -6.58 1.17
C LEU A 19 8.78 -5.92 -0.21
N HIS A 20 9.87 -5.58 -0.89
CA HIS A 20 9.82 -4.99 -2.22
C HIS A 20 9.19 -5.93 -3.25
N GLU A 21 9.50 -7.22 -3.18
CA GLU A 21 8.92 -8.23 -4.06
C GLU A 21 7.40 -8.43 -3.80
N ALA A 22 6.98 -8.22 -2.55
CA ALA A 22 5.58 -8.30 -2.16
C ALA A 22 4.75 -7.05 -2.52
N GLN A 23 5.39 -5.90 -2.75
CA GLN A 23 4.72 -4.65 -3.08
C GLN A 23 4.63 -4.46 -4.61
N ASN A 24 3.57 -3.77 -5.06
CA ASN A 24 3.37 -3.43 -6.48
C ASN A 24 2.72 -2.06 -6.70
N VAL A 25 2.70 -1.23 -5.66
CA VAL A 25 2.17 0.13 -5.65
C VAL A 25 3.27 1.04 -5.13
N GLY A 26 3.63 2.06 -5.92
CA GLY A 26 4.71 2.96 -5.57
C GLY A 26 4.35 3.98 -4.48
N ASN A 27 5.33 4.75 -4.03
CA ASN A 27 5.18 5.61 -2.84
C ASN A 27 4.13 6.72 -3.04
N SER A 28 4.11 7.33 -4.22
CA SER A 28 3.15 8.38 -4.58
C SER A 28 1.73 7.83 -4.64
N GLU A 29 1.53 6.66 -5.27
CA GLU A 29 0.22 5.99 -5.32
C GLU A 29 -0.26 5.55 -3.94
N ARG A 30 0.66 5.15 -3.05
CA ARG A 30 0.34 4.77 -1.66
C ARG A 30 -0.19 5.97 -0.88
N ILE A 31 0.47 7.12 -0.98
CA ILE A 31 0.04 8.36 -0.30
C ILE A 31 -1.34 8.78 -0.82
N ILE A 32 -1.55 8.78 -2.14
CA ILE A 32 -2.83 9.14 -2.75
C ILE A 32 -3.93 8.16 -2.30
N SER A 33 -3.66 6.84 -2.32
CA SER A 33 -4.62 5.82 -1.90
C SER A 33 -5.00 5.97 -0.44
N LEU A 34 -4.02 6.23 0.43
CA LEU A 34 -4.25 6.42 1.86
C LEU A 34 -5.11 7.66 2.12
N ALA A 35 -4.77 8.81 1.51
CA ALA A 35 -5.51 10.05 1.66
C ALA A 35 -6.95 9.92 1.14
N ALA A 36 -7.11 9.40 -0.09
CA ALA A 36 -8.43 9.16 -0.67
C ALA A 36 -9.26 8.16 0.15
N GLY A 37 -8.63 7.11 0.65
CA GLY A 37 -9.27 6.10 1.47
C GLY A 37 -9.80 6.66 2.80
N ILE A 38 -9.00 7.45 3.51
CA ILE A 38 -9.41 8.13 4.75
C ILE A 38 -10.60 9.05 4.49
N ILE A 39 -10.52 9.91 3.48
CA ILE A 39 -11.60 10.84 3.14
C ILE A 39 -12.89 10.08 2.82
N LEU A 40 -12.81 9.06 1.97
CA LEU A 40 -13.97 8.28 1.55
C LEU A 40 -14.59 7.48 2.69
N THR A 41 -13.77 6.91 3.58
CA THR A 41 -14.25 6.22 4.78
C THR A 41 -14.97 7.20 5.71
N VAL A 42 -14.40 8.37 6.00
CA VAL A 42 -15.05 9.37 6.86
C VAL A 42 -16.36 9.88 6.26
N ALA A 43 -16.38 10.14 4.95
CA ALA A 43 -17.59 10.54 4.22
C ALA A 43 -18.66 9.43 4.24
N GLY A 44 -18.26 8.17 4.06
CA GLY A 44 -19.14 7.01 4.11
C GLY A 44 -19.74 6.79 5.50
N LEU A 45 -18.93 6.90 6.55
CA LEU A 45 -19.38 6.80 7.95
C LEU A 45 -20.36 7.91 8.32
N SER A 46 -20.20 9.11 7.75
CA SER A 46 -21.16 10.21 7.92
C SER A 46 -22.54 9.90 7.29
N LYS A 47 -22.61 8.92 6.38
CA LYS A 47 -23.84 8.46 5.70
C LYS A 47 -24.12 6.97 5.96
N LYS A 48 -23.66 6.42 7.10
CA LYS A 48 -23.69 4.98 7.43
C LYS A 48 -25.06 4.30 7.35
N GLU A 49 -26.14 5.06 7.51
CA GLU A 49 -27.52 4.55 7.41
C GLU A 49 -27.91 4.18 5.97
N THR A 50 -27.19 4.69 4.98
CA THR A 50 -27.45 4.44 3.56
C THR A 50 -26.56 3.32 3.01
N MET A 51 -27.08 2.56 2.04
CA MET A 51 -26.26 1.57 1.31
C MET A 51 -25.05 2.22 0.63
N LEU A 52 -25.21 3.45 0.16
CA LEU A 52 -24.14 4.23 -0.45
C LEU A 52 -23.02 4.56 0.56
N GLY A 53 -23.37 4.96 1.80
CA GLY A 53 -22.39 5.21 2.85
C GLY A 53 -21.62 3.96 3.29
N LYS A 54 -22.30 2.80 3.33
CA LYS A 54 -21.64 1.50 3.57
C LYS A 54 -20.67 1.15 2.45
N GLY A 55 -21.09 1.32 1.19
CA GLY A 55 -20.25 1.10 0.02
C GLY A 55 -19.02 2.01 0.00
N MET A 56 -19.19 3.30 0.28
CA MET A 56 -18.09 4.25 0.40
C MET A 56 -17.11 3.86 1.51
N SER A 57 -17.61 3.49 2.68
CA SER A 57 -16.78 3.07 3.81
C SER A 57 -15.95 1.82 3.47
N PHE A 58 -16.56 0.86 2.77
CA PHE A 58 -15.89 -0.35 2.31
C PHE A 58 -14.79 -0.05 1.29
N ILE A 59 -15.11 0.72 0.24
CA ILE A 59 -14.13 1.12 -0.78
C ILE A 59 -12.99 1.94 -0.15
N GLY A 60 -13.31 2.85 0.78
CA GLY A 60 -12.31 3.62 1.51
C GLY A 60 -11.37 2.73 2.32
N GLY A 61 -11.90 1.71 3.00
CA GLY A 61 -11.10 0.72 3.72
C GLY A 61 -10.14 -0.07 2.81
N LEU A 62 -10.61 -0.46 1.61
CA LEU A 62 -9.76 -1.10 0.60
C LEU A 62 -8.63 -0.18 0.14
N LEU A 63 -8.91 1.11 -0.07
CA LEU A 63 -7.91 2.11 -0.44
C LEU A 63 -6.88 2.36 0.66
N ILE A 64 -7.31 2.43 1.92
CA ILE A 64 -6.41 2.52 3.08
C ILE A 64 -5.49 1.30 3.09
N THR A 65 -6.06 0.10 2.92
CA THR A 65 -5.28 -1.15 2.91
C THR A 65 -4.26 -1.16 1.77
N ARG A 66 -4.66 -0.73 0.56
CA ARG A 66 -3.74 -0.57 -0.58
C ARG A 66 -2.60 0.40 -0.26
N GLY A 67 -2.91 1.56 0.34
CA GLY A 67 -1.92 2.57 0.69
C GLY A 67 -0.93 2.12 1.77
N THR A 68 -1.42 1.46 2.82
CA THR A 68 -0.57 1.01 3.93
C THR A 68 0.31 -0.17 3.53
N THR A 69 -0.26 -1.19 2.88
CA THR A 69 0.48 -2.40 2.48
C THR A 69 1.38 -2.18 1.27
N GLY A 70 1.00 -1.28 0.35
CA GLY A 70 1.68 -1.15 -0.94
C GLY A 70 1.36 -2.29 -1.92
N PHE A 71 0.30 -3.06 -1.67
CA PHE A 71 -0.13 -4.16 -2.51
C PHE A 71 -1.52 -3.93 -3.10
N CYS A 72 -1.65 -4.19 -4.40
CA CYS A 72 -2.92 -4.25 -5.10
C CYS A 72 -3.06 -5.56 -5.90
N PRO A 73 -4.10 -6.37 -5.63
CA PRO A 73 -4.36 -7.59 -6.39
C PRO A 73 -4.58 -7.33 -7.89
N LEU A 74 -5.20 -6.21 -8.25
CA LEU A 74 -5.46 -5.85 -9.64
C LEU A 74 -4.15 -5.55 -10.39
N ASN A 75 -3.25 -4.77 -9.78
CA ASN A 75 -1.92 -4.52 -10.35
C ASN A 75 -1.18 -5.85 -10.59
N LYS A 76 -1.24 -6.78 -9.64
CA LYS A 76 -0.65 -8.13 -9.78
C LYS A 76 -1.30 -8.92 -10.93
N ALA A 77 -2.63 -8.89 -11.03
CA ALA A 77 -3.37 -9.63 -12.06
C ALA A 77 -3.06 -9.15 -13.48
N ILE A 78 -2.78 -7.85 -13.66
CA ILE A 78 -2.45 -7.26 -14.97
C ILE A 78 -0.93 -7.10 -15.20
N GLY A 79 -0.09 -7.61 -14.29
CA GLY A 79 1.37 -7.49 -14.39
C GLY A 79 1.92 -6.07 -14.26
N ARG A 80 1.15 -5.13 -13.67
CA ARG A 80 1.58 -3.74 -13.45
C ARG A 80 2.34 -3.63 -12.13
N ASN A 81 3.51 -3.00 -12.15
CA ASN A 81 4.24 -2.59 -10.96
C ASN A 81 4.71 -1.14 -11.11
N SER A 82 4.27 -0.27 -10.22
CA SER A 82 4.60 1.16 -10.26
C SER A 82 5.72 1.56 -9.31
N LEU A 83 6.21 0.65 -8.46
CA LEU A 83 7.44 0.85 -7.68
C LEU A 83 8.65 1.00 -8.59
N VAL A 84 8.75 0.14 -9.61
CA VAL A 84 9.81 0.20 -10.62
C VAL A 84 9.75 1.52 -11.39
N THR A 85 8.54 2.00 -11.70
CA THR A 85 8.35 3.27 -12.40
C THR A 85 8.79 4.46 -11.56
N GLU A 86 8.50 4.50 -10.26
CA GLU A 86 8.98 5.56 -9.36
C GLU A 86 10.49 5.49 -9.11
N ALA A 87 11.12 4.31 -9.15
CA ALA A 87 12.57 4.20 -9.04
C ALA A 87 13.34 4.74 -10.27
N LEU A 88 12.65 4.98 -11.38
CA LEU A 88 13.19 5.48 -12.65
C LEU A 88 12.79 6.95 -12.94
N ALA A 89 11.99 7.56 -12.07
CA ALA A 89 11.47 8.92 -12.19
C ALA A 89 12.24 9.89 -11.27
#